data_AF-A0A920BYE1-F1
#
_entry.id   AF-A0A920BYE1-F1
#
_cell.length_a   1.000
_cell.length_b   1.000
_cell.length_c   1.000
_cell.angle_alpha   90.00
_cell.angle_beta   90.00
_cell.angle_gamma   90.00
#
_symmetry.space_group_name_H-M   'P 1'
#
loop_
_entity.id
_entity.type
_entity.pdbx_description
1 polymer ?
#
loop_
_entity_poly.entity_id
_entity_poly.type
_entity_poly.pdbx_seq_one_letter_code
_entity_poly.pdbx_strand_id
1 'polypeptide(L)'
;MVGYDMTEGFIETANKNKKPNVRYVVGNTKDGLGLPFPTDYFDVVYTKKGPTSWFPEGNRVVKPGGTILLLYLYNWISDIGDYYKGWIKPNSNGAETLKNIKRLGQNFSK
;
A
#
# COMPACT_ATOMS: atom_id res chain seq x y z
N MET A 1 -3.23 -2.73 16.05
CA MET A 1 -3.02 -2.16 14.70
C MET A 1 -2.05 -0.99 14.80
N VAL A 2 -1.23 -0.80 13.77
CA VAL A 2 -0.29 0.33 13.71
C VAL A 2 -0.64 1.19 12.51
N GLY A 3 -0.95 2.47 12.73
CA GLY A 3 -1.05 3.46 11.68
C GLY A 3 0.28 4.18 11.48
N TYR A 4 0.61 4.51 10.24
CA TYR A 4 1.86 5.16 9.88
C TYR A 4 1.59 6.25 8.85
N ASP A 5 2.06 7.47 9.10
CA ASP A 5 1.95 8.60 8.18
C ASP A 5 3.12 9.57 8.42
N MET A 6 3.53 10.30 7.38
CA MET A 6 4.58 11.31 7.49
C MET A 6 4.04 12.65 8.04
N THR A 7 2.72 12.82 8.03
CA THR A 7 2.05 14.06 8.42
C THR A 7 1.76 14.08 9.93
N GLU A 8 2.55 14.82 10.70
CA GLU A 8 2.41 14.91 12.16
C GLU A 8 0.97 15.28 12.59
N GLY A 9 0.36 16.28 11.95
CA GLY A 9 -1.01 16.70 12.28
C GLY A 9 -2.07 15.61 12.07
N PHE A 10 -1.87 14.68 11.13
CA PHE A 10 -2.77 13.53 10.96
C PHE A 10 -2.61 12.54 12.12
N ILE A 11 -1.37 12.28 12.53
CA ILE A 11 -1.07 11.39 13.65
C ILE A 11 -1.55 11.96 14.98
N GLU A 12 -1.40 13.26 15.21
CA GLU A 12 -1.97 13.94 16.38
C GLU A 12 -3.49 13.81 16.43
N THR A 13 -4.16 14.09 15.30
CA THR A 13 -5.61 13.96 15.18
C THR A 13 -6.08 12.52 15.40
N ALA A 14 -5.34 11.54 14.86
CA ALA A 14 -5.63 10.13 15.03
C ALA A 14 -5.43 9.67 16.49
N ASN A 15 -4.38 10.14 17.16
CA ASN A 15 -4.11 9.83 18.56
C ASN A 15 -5.20 10.35 19.51
N LYS A 16 -5.82 11.50 19.22
CA LYS A 16 -6.94 12.05 20.01
C LYS A 16 -8.19 11.15 19.97
N ASN A 17 -8.35 10.36 18.92
CA ASN A 17 -9.55 9.55 18.67
C ASN A 17 -9.26 8.04 18.63
N LYS A 18 -8.10 7.61 19.14
CA LYS A 18 -7.61 6.24 18.96
C LYS A 18 -8.38 5.22 19.80
N LYS A 19 -8.56 4.02 19.25
CA LYS A 19 -8.94 2.84 20.03
C LYS A 19 -7.74 2.34 20.85
N PRO A 20 -7.95 1.70 22.01
CA PRO A 20 -6.85 1.25 22.87
C PRO A 20 -5.85 0.28 22.21
N ASN A 21 -6.30 -0.49 21.23
CA ASN A 21 -5.49 -1.46 20.48
C ASN A 21 -4.84 -0.87 19.21
N VAL A 22 -4.83 0.45 19.07
CA VAL A 22 -4.23 1.16 17.93
C VAL A 22 -3.13 2.09 18.45
N ARG A 23 -1.99 2.06 17.77
CA ARG A 23 -0.94 3.07 17.93
C ARG A 23 -0.61 3.69 16.58
N TYR A 24 -0.14 4.92 16.60
CA TYR A 24 0.25 5.66 15.42
C TYR A 24 1.73 6.02 15.51
N VAL A 25 2.43 5.95 14.38
CA VAL A 25 3.87 6.24 14.26
C VAL A 25 4.04 7.29 13.17
N VAL A 26 4.74 8.37 13.50
CA VAL A 26 5.18 9.36 12.50
C VAL A 26 6.42 8.83 11.81
N GLY A 27 6.47 8.91 10.49
CA GLY A 27 7.70 8.63 9.73
C GLY A 27 7.50 8.71 8.23
N ASN A 28 8.60 8.75 7.48
CA ASN A 28 8.59 8.78 6.03
C ASN A 28 9.47 7.65 5.46
N THR A 29 8.88 6.82 4.59
CA THR A 29 9.61 5.69 3.98
C THR A 29 10.73 6.12 3.04
N LYS A 30 10.82 7.41 2.70
CA LYS A 30 11.88 7.99 1.87
C LYS A 30 13.12 8.41 2.65
N ASP A 31 13.08 8.43 3.98
CA ASP A 31 14.20 8.93 4.81
C ASP A 31 15.40 7.96 4.87
N GLY A 32 15.45 6.95 3.98
CA GLY A 32 16.52 5.95 3.90
C GLY A 32 16.48 4.88 5.01
N LEU A 33 15.72 5.11 6.08
CA LEU A 33 15.56 4.19 7.22
C LEU A 33 14.42 3.16 7.03
N GLY A 34 13.62 3.32 5.97
CA GLY A 34 12.48 2.46 5.69
C GLY A 34 11.37 2.54 6.75
N LEU A 35 10.56 1.51 6.84
CA LEU A 35 9.58 1.36 7.91
C LEU A 35 10.29 0.89 9.20
N PRO A 36 9.97 1.48 10.37
CA PRO A 36 10.61 1.17 11.66
C PRO A 36 10.08 -0.14 12.27
N PHE A 37 9.95 -1.18 11.45
CA PHE A 37 9.48 -2.49 11.85
C PHE A 37 10.46 -3.57 11.38
N PRO A 38 10.66 -4.64 12.17
CA PRO A 38 11.43 -5.79 11.75
C PRO A 38 10.88 -6.43 10.47
N THR A 39 11.72 -7.23 9.81
CA THR A 39 11.28 -8.16 8.77
C THR A 39 10.27 -9.16 9.35
N ASP A 40 9.29 -9.60 8.55
CA ASP A 40 8.28 -10.60 8.94
C ASP A 40 7.49 -10.24 10.22
N TYR A 41 7.18 -8.96 10.40
CA TYR A 41 6.56 -8.46 11.62
C TYR A 41 5.02 -8.52 11.60
N PHE A 42 4.40 -8.25 10.45
CA PHE A 42 2.95 -8.15 10.31
C PHE A 42 2.34 -9.33 9.56
N ASP A 43 1.18 -9.79 10.01
CA ASP A 43 0.37 -10.76 9.25
C ASP A 43 -0.33 -10.10 8.05
N VAL A 44 -0.68 -8.81 8.18
CA VAL A 44 -1.34 -8.01 7.13
C VAL A 44 -0.79 -6.59 7.12
N VAL A 45 -0.47 -6.07 5.94
CA VAL A 45 -0.17 -4.66 5.70
C VAL A 45 -1.06 -4.09 4.61
N TYR A 46 -1.37 -2.80 4.68
CA TYR A 46 -2.15 -2.15 3.64
C TYR A 46 -1.71 -0.70 3.42
N THR A 47 -1.95 -0.21 2.20
CA THR A 47 -1.81 1.21 1.88
C THR A 47 -2.95 1.67 0.98
N LYS A 48 -3.40 2.92 1.16
CA LYS A 48 -4.40 3.58 0.29
C LYS A 48 -3.74 4.12 -0.97
N LYS A 49 -2.67 4.89 -0.82
CA LYS A 49 -1.84 5.39 -1.92
C LYS A 49 -0.45 5.64 -1.35
N GLY A 50 0.37 4.59 -1.34
CA GLY A 50 1.73 4.69 -0.83
C GLY A 50 2.66 5.34 -1.86
N PRO A 51 3.75 5.99 -1.42
CA PRO A 51 4.87 6.26 -2.31
C PRO A 51 5.43 4.93 -2.83
N THR A 52 6.10 4.94 -3.99
CA THR A 52 6.73 3.72 -4.54
C THR A 52 7.75 3.09 -3.57
N SER A 53 8.36 3.89 -2.70
CA SER A 53 9.22 3.43 -1.60
C SER A 53 8.53 2.53 -0.57
N TRP A 54 7.20 2.51 -0.52
CA TRP A 54 6.45 1.61 0.37
C TRP A 54 6.45 0.16 -0.13
N PHE A 55 6.55 -0.10 -1.44
CA PHE A 55 6.42 -1.46 -1.98
C PHE A 55 7.47 -2.45 -1.45
N PRO A 56 8.79 -2.16 -1.51
CA PRO A 56 9.79 -3.06 -0.96
C PRO A 56 9.65 -3.23 0.56
N GLU A 57 9.30 -2.15 1.26
CA GLU A 57 9.16 -2.17 2.71
C GLU A 57 7.93 -2.94 3.17
N GLY A 58 6.79 -2.80 2.48
CA GLY A 58 5.59 -3.58 2.72
C GLY A 58 5.82 -5.07 2.52
N ASN A 59 6.63 -5.46 1.53
CA ASN A 59 7.05 -6.84 1.33
C ASN A 59 8.01 -7.34 2.43
N ARG A 60 8.94 -6.49 2.88
CA ARG A 60 9.90 -6.84 3.93
C ARG A 60 9.23 -7.10 5.27
N VAL A 61 8.25 -6.27 5.65
CA VAL A 61 7.65 -6.33 6.99
C VAL A 61 6.48 -7.30 7.10
N VAL A 62 5.98 -7.86 5.98
CA VAL A 62 4.92 -8.88 6.02
C VAL A 62 5.54 -10.26 6.21
N LYS A 63 4.96 -11.08 7.07
CA LYS A 63 5.39 -12.47 7.28
C LYS A 63 5.24 -13.30 6.01
N PRO A 64 6.01 -14.39 5.84
CA PRO A 64 5.75 -15.38 4.81
C PRO A 64 4.31 -15.89 4.90
N GLY A 65 3.56 -15.83 3.79
CA GLY A 65 2.15 -16.19 3.75
C GLY A 65 1.18 -15.13 4.30
N GLY A 66 1.68 -13.97 4.73
CA GLY A 66 0.86 -12.82 5.11
C GLY A 66 0.20 -12.14 3.92
N THR A 67 -0.52 -11.05 4.16
CA THR A 67 -1.31 -10.37 3.12
C THR A 67 -0.91 -8.90 2.95
N ILE A 68 -0.78 -8.48 1.70
CA ILE A 68 -0.57 -7.09 1.31
C ILE A 68 -1.82 -6.59 0.60
N LEU A 69 -2.47 -5.56 1.14
CA LEU A 69 -3.68 -4.96 0.56
C LEU A 69 -3.37 -3.59 -0.03
N LEU A 70 -3.67 -3.42 -1.32
CA LEU A 70 -3.48 -2.18 -2.04
C LEU A 70 -4.84 -1.57 -2.37
N LEU A 71 -5.22 -0.49 -1.69
CA LEU A 71 -6.50 0.18 -1.94
C LEU A 71 -6.35 1.25 -3.03
N TYR A 72 -6.22 0.81 -4.28
CA TYR A 72 -6.14 1.72 -5.43
C TYR A 72 -7.48 2.43 -5.70
N LEU A 73 -7.48 3.76 -5.54
CA LEU A 73 -8.50 4.64 -6.09
C LEU A 73 -7.98 5.22 -7.41
N TYR A 74 -8.17 4.48 -8.50
CA TYR A 74 -7.95 4.82 -9.92
C TYR A 74 -6.52 5.18 -10.41
N ASN A 75 -6.14 4.47 -11.49
CA ASN A 75 -5.00 4.59 -12.42
C ASN A 75 -3.57 4.44 -11.85
N TRP A 76 -2.69 3.87 -12.68
CA TRP A 76 -1.26 3.51 -12.48
C TRP A 76 -1.01 2.09 -11.91
N ILE A 77 -1.14 1.07 -12.77
CA ILE A 77 -0.95 -0.37 -12.49
C ILE A 77 0.32 -0.95 -13.15
N SER A 78 1.26 -0.14 -13.68
CA SER A 78 2.38 -0.72 -14.43
C SER A 78 3.45 -1.40 -13.56
N ASP A 79 3.71 -0.92 -12.35
CA ASP A 79 4.97 -1.27 -11.64
C ASP A 79 4.79 -2.25 -10.48
N ILE A 80 3.55 -2.57 -10.10
CA ILE A 80 3.23 -3.33 -8.89
C ILE A 80 3.60 -4.83 -9.04
N GLY A 81 3.51 -5.35 -10.26
CA GLY A 81 3.74 -6.78 -10.54
C GLY A 81 5.17 -7.24 -10.26
N ASP A 82 6.16 -6.35 -10.42
CA ASP A 82 7.56 -6.69 -10.19
C ASP A 82 7.93 -6.76 -8.71
N TYR A 83 7.25 -5.99 -7.85
CA TYR A 83 7.48 -6.01 -6.39
C TYR A 83 6.82 -7.19 -5.69
N TYR A 84 5.78 -7.79 -6.28
CA TYR A 84 4.94 -8.80 -5.62
C TYR A 84 4.83 -10.10 -6.41
N LYS A 85 5.94 -10.57 -6.99
CA LYS A 85 6.00 -11.85 -7.71
C LYS A 85 5.50 -12.98 -6.79
N GLY A 86 4.31 -13.50 -7.09
CA GLY A 86 3.67 -14.61 -6.37
C GLY A 86 2.54 -14.24 -5.40
N TRP A 87 2.31 -12.95 -5.10
CA TRP A 87 1.39 -12.53 -4.03
C TRP A 87 0.11 -11.88 -4.54
N ILE A 88 0.14 -11.33 -5.76
CA ILE A 88 -1.07 -10.83 -6.41
C ILE A 88 -1.74 -12.01 -7.11
N LYS A 89 -2.76 -12.60 -6.47
CA LYS A 89 -3.82 -13.25 -7.25
C LYS A 89 -4.60 -12.10 -7.89
N PRO A 90 -4.61 -11.94 -9.22
CA PRO A 90 -5.54 -11.02 -9.83
C PRO A 90 -6.93 -11.47 -9.42
N ASN A 91 -7.65 -10.65 -8.64
CA ASN A 91 -9.09 -10.81 -8.58
C ASN A 91 -9.57 -10.78 -10.03
N SER A 92 -10.44 -11.71 -10.42
CA SER A 92 -10.96 -11.86 -11.79
C SER A 92 -11.52 -10.55 -12.38
N ASN A 93 -11.86 -9.57 -11.53
CA ASN A 93 -12.27 -8.23 -11.93
C ASN A 93 -11.13 -7.28 -12.35
N GLY A 94 -9.88 -7.52 -11.96
CA GLY A 94 -8.73 -6.68 -12.31
C GLY A 94 -8.39 -6.74 -13.81
N ALA A 95 -8.57 -7.91 -14.44
CA ALA A 95 -8.41 -8.07 -15.89
C ALA A 95 -9.50 -7.31 -16.67
N GLU A 96 -10.73 -7.30 -16.16
CA GLU A 96 -11.87 -6.54 -16.71
C GLU A 96 -11.63 -5.02 -16.59
N THR A 97 -11.13 -4.57 -15.43
CA THR A 97 -10.75 -3.16 -15.20
C THR A 97 -9.64 -2.72 -16.16
N LEU A 98 -8.62 -3.55 -16.39
CA LEU A 98 -7.55 -3.27 -17.36
C LEU A 98 -8.05 -3.21 -18.81
N LYS A 99 -9.00 -4.07 -19.20
CA LYS A 99 -9.66 -3.99 -20.52
C LYS A 99 -10.46 -2.71 -20.69
N ASN A 100 -11.22 -2.31 -19.67
CA ASN A 100 -12.06 -1.11 -19.72
C ASN A 100 -11.23 0.19 -19.77
N ILE A 101 -10.09 0.25 -19.09
CA ILE A 101 -9.17 1.39 -19.14
C ILE A 101 -8.52 1.54 -20.52
N LYS A 102 -8.07 0.42 -21.14
CA LYS A 102 -7.52 0.45 -22.51
C LYS A 102 -8.54 0.93 -23.54
N ARG A 103 -9.81 0.51 -23.40
CA ARG A 103 -10.92 0.93 -24.28
C ARG A 103 -11.21 2.42 -24.17
N LEU A 104 -11.17 2.98 -22.96
CA LEU A 104 -11.37 4.41 -22.74
C LEU A 104 -10.20 5.23 -23.32
N GLY A 105 -8.94 4.78 -23.14
CA GLY A 105 -7.76 5.47 -23.68
C GLY A 105 -7.73 5.57 -25.21
N GLN A 106 -8.31 4.62 -25.94
CA GLN A 106 -8.40 4.69 -27.41
C GLN A 106 -9.48 5.67 -27.91
N ASN A 107 -10.47 6.02 -27.08
CA ASN A 107 -11.55 6.93 -27.47
C ASN A 107 -11.20 8.42 -27.27
N PHE A 108 -10.05 8.72 -26.65
CA PHE A 108 -9.56 10.09 -26.43
C PHE A 108 -8.35 10.47 -27.30
N SER A 109 -8.05 9.67 -28.35
CA SER A 109 -7.00 9.97 -29.34
C SER A 109 -7.57 10.25 -30.74
N LYS A 110 -8.65 11.02 -30.82
CA LYS A 110 -9.09 11.69 -32.05
C LYS A 110 -9.22 13.18 -31.81
#